data_AF-A0A1G4TKL7-F1
#
_entry.id   AF-A0A1G4TKL7-F1
#
_cell.length_a   1.000
_cell.length_b   1.000
_cell.length_c   1.000
_cell.angle_alpha   90.00
_cell.angle_beta   90.00
_cell.angle_gamma   90.00
#
_symmetry.space_group_name_H-M   'P 1'
#
loop_
_entity.id
_entity.type
_entity.pdbx_description
1 polymer ?
#
loop_
_entity_poly.entity_id
_entity_poly.type
_entity_poly.pdbx_seq_one_letter_code
_entity_poly.pdbx_strand_id
1 'polypeptide(L)'
;MRVVNRSLRVEIEDQMKLHGYNLNQVAELTGINVGNLSMALNGVSRAMTIRQLDALARVFGKVPGWLYELYTEECISEEKLSRPRLIPYLVRCAEVGRNDCIEPVISKILDNPKNVSIIFPVAEKLFQKGKYKESAHFYQLVADNVKDSFSEMLAMSHYRLFLIAQGTDAEKNWKSVIQFEAFRKRLPENHQLAALLKLAKVCYSLEKWNEVERFAEELIELSSILHKLKTVEEVAIDHHLVYYLGMGLLFKGIALEKKGLYEEAKKVVQDYADLESILEPLDEAGRKEAEQFKVFAKANLFTLEVLMGNDNLLDEYVEYLERLNQVNEILSGLTTILKAANLYGFCADQILERFSWSIERFTMFDKDLINSGRHLWFRYHKAVYEFKNGRMDKGIDDTIYCMSLAKKMNRHEDFVRCVSLFEKHRGQASMQQIRHYQSVAIREEMQER
;
A
#
# COMPACT_ATOMS: atom_id res chain seq x y z
N MET A 1 -28.94 11.56 -41.07
CA MET A 1 -29.17 12.50 -39.95
C MET A 1 -27.94 13.37 -39.80
N ARG A 2 -28.07 14.70 -39.94
CA ARG A 2 -26.97 15.63 -39.64
C ARG A 2 -26.80 15.65 -38.13
N VAL A 3 -25.66 15.20 -37.62
CA VAL A 3 -25.27 15.44 -36.23
C VAL A 3 -25.06 16.95 -36.11
N VAL A 4 -26.02 17.65 -35.52
CA VAL A 4 -25.85 19.07 -35.16
C VAL A 4 -24.80 19.06 -34.06
N ASN A 5 -23.59 19.52 -34.36
CA ASN A 5 -22.54 19.69 -33.37
C ASN A 5 -22.96 20.86 -32.46
N ARG A 6 -23.68 20.54 -31.37
CA ARG A 6 -24.26 21.53 -30.47
C ARG A 6 -23.17 22.04 -29.54
N SER A 7 -22.91 23.35 -29.54
CA SER A 7 -21.87 23.91 -28.69
C SER A 7 -22.29 23.93 -27.21
N LEU A 8 -21.31 23.92 -26.32
CA LEU A 8 -21.49 24.05 -24.87
C LEU A 8 -22.45 25.20 -24.49
N ARG A 9 -22.36 26.32 -25.20
CA ARG A 9 -23.14 27.55 -24.95
C ARG A 9 -24.62 27.35 -25.30
N VAL A 10 -24.89 26.77 -26.46
CA VAL A 10 -26.26 26.52 -26.94
C VAL A 10 -27.00 25.56 -26.00
N GLU A 11 -26.32 24.52 -25.51
CA GLU A 11 -26.92 23.59 -24.56
C GLU A 11 -27.32 24.28 -23.25
N ILE A 12 -26.48 25.18 -22.72
CA ILE A 12 -26.78 25.93 -21.50
C ILE A 12 -27.95 26.89 -21.73
N GLU A 13 -27.93 27.66 -22.82
CA GLU A 13 -28.99 28.63 -23.15
C GLU A 13 -30.35 27.95 -23.29
N ASP A 14 -30.41 26.75 -23.85
CA ASP A 14 -31.67 26.03 -23.98
C ASP A 14 -32.16 25.48 -22.63
N GLN A 15 -31.27 25.04 -21.73
CA GLN A 15 -31.69 24.71 -20.37
C GLN A 15 -32.17 25.94 -19.60
N MET A 16 -31.56 27.11 -19.81
CA MET A 16 -32.03 28.37 -19.23
C MET A 16 -33.46 28.68 -19.67
N LYS A 17 -33.75 28.55 -20.98
CA LYS A 17 -35.11 28.74 -21.53
C LYS A 17 -36.10 27.72 -20.98
N LEU A 18 -35.73 26.44 -20.92
CA LEU A 18 -36.60 25.37 -20.43
C LEU A 18 -37.01 25.57 -18.96
N HIS A 19 -36.12 26.12 -18.13
CA HIS A 19 -36.41 26.41 -16.73
C HIS A 19 -36.98 27.83 -16.50
N GLY A 20 -37.09 28.64 -17.55
CA GLY A 20 -37.51 30.05 -17.43
C GLY A 20 -36.52 30.93 -16.66
N TYR A 21 -35.25 30.53 -16.59
CA TYR A 21 -34.22 31.29 -15.88
C TYR A 21 -33.58 32.36 -16.76
N ASN A 22 -33.47 33.58 -16.24
CA ASN A 22 -32.62 34.62 -16.82
C ASN A 22 -31.17 34.51 -16.33
N LEU A 23 -30.26 35.27 -16.97
CA LEU A 23 -28.83 35.23 -16.65
C LEU A 23 -28.52 35.54 -15.17
N ASN A 24 -29.22 36.51 -14.57
CA ASN A 24 -29.00 36.90 -13.17
C ASN A 24 -29.42 35.77 -12.22
N GLN A 25 -30.55 35.13 -12.49
CA GLN A 25 -31.03 33.99 -11.70
C GLN A 25 -30.05 32.81 -11.77
N VAL A 26 -29.55 32.45 -12.95
CA VAL A 26 -28.57 31.36 -13.06
C VAL A 26 -27.26 31.71 -12.36
N ALA A 27 -26.76 32.92 -12.53
CA ALA A 27 -25.56 33.40 -11.85
C ALA A 27 -25.69 33.32 -10.32
N GLU A 28 -26.84 33.74 -9.77
CA GLU A 28 -27.16 33.64 -8.35
C GLU A 28 -27.22 32.17 -7.88
N LEU A 29 -27.99 31.33 -8.56
CA LEU A 29 -28.17 29.92 -8.20
C LEU A 29 -26.88 29.09 -8.30
N THR A 30 -26.03 29.40 -9.28
CA THR A 30 -24.75 28.71 -9.48
C THR A 30 -23.61 29.28 -8.65
N GLY A 31 -23.76 30.49 -8.08
CA GLY A 31 -22.70 31.26 -7.45
C GLY A 31 -21.64 31.78 -8.43
N ILE A 32 -21.94 31.80 -9.73
CA ILE A 32 -21.04 32.32 -10.76
C ILE A 32 -21.27 33.82 -10.91
N ASN A 33 -20.21 34.63 -10.92
CA ASN A 33 -20.34 36.05 -11.19
C ASN A 33 -21.05 36.30 -12.53
N VAL A 34 -22.11 37.13 -12.51
CA VAL A 34 -22.97 37.42 -13.68
C VAL A 34 -22.15 37.88 -14.89
N GLY A 35 -21.16 38.75 -14.70
CA GLY A 35 -20.27 39.22 -15.76
C GLY A 35 -19.44 38.09 -16.37
N ASN A 36 -18.90 37.21 -15.52
CA ASN A 36 -18.16 36.02 -15.98
C ASN A 36 -19.06 35.04 -16.76
N LEU A 37 -20.29 34.80 -16.28
CA LEU A 37 -21.25 33.95 -16.97
C LEU A 37 -21.65 34.55 -18.32
N SER A 38 -21.93 35.86 -18.37
CA SER A 38 -22.23 36.60 -19.59
C SER A 38 -21.11 36.49 -20.62
N MET A 39 -19.87 36.79 -20.22
CA MET A 39 -18.70 36.73 -21.11
C MET A 39 -18.45 35.31 -21.62
N ALA A 40 -18.74 34.29 -20.81
CA ALA A 40 -18.58 32.90 -21.20
C ALA A 40 -19.63 32.45 -22.23
N LEU A 41 -20.90 32.80 -22.01
CA LEU A 41 -22.00 32.45 -22.91
C LEU A 41 -21.92 33.22 -24.23
N ASN A 42 -21.53 34.49 -24.21
CA ASN A 42 -21.37 35.30 -25.42
C ASN A 42 -20.07 34.99 -26.20
N GLY A 43 -19.19 34.14 -25.67
CA GLY A 43 -17.94 33.74 -26.36
C GLY A 43 -16.88 34.84 -26.47
N VAL A 44 -16.97 35.91 -25.66
CA VAL A 44 -16.21 37.15 -25.88
C VAL A 44 -14.83 37.16 -25.21
N SER A 45 -14.59 36.44 -24.10
CA SER A 45 -13.21 36.38 -23.54
C SER A 45 -12.92 35.33 -22.47
N ARG A 46 -13.92 34.66 -21.87
CA ARG A 46 -13.70 33.79 -20.70
C ARG A 46 -14.31 32.41 -20.90
N ALA A 47 -13.46 31.41 -21.10
CA ALA A 47 -13.90 30.01 -21.06
C ALA A 47 -14.48 29.65 -19.69
N MET A 48 -15.49 28.79 -19.69
CA MET A 48 -16.00 28.23 -18.45
C MET A 48 -14.95 27.31 -17.81
N THR A 49 -15.03 27.15 -16.50
CA THR A 49 -14.26 26.16 -15.75
C THR A 49 -15.09 24.91 -15.52
N ILE A 50 -14.43 23.77 -15.34
CA ILE A 50 -15.14 22.51 -15.06
C ILE A 50 -16.06 22.57 -13.83
N ARG A 51 -15.68 23.37 -12.81
CA ARG A 51 -16.51 23.59 -11.62
C ARG A 51 -17.80 24.36 -11.93
N GLN A 52 -17.75 25.27 -12.89
CA GLN A 52 -18.94 26.02 -13.33
C GLN A 52 -19.91 25.11 -14.08
N LEU A 53 -19.41 24.15 -14.86
CA LEU A 53 -20.25 23.14 -15.51
C LEU A 53 -20.99 22.27 -14.49
N ASP A 54 -20.32 21.85 -13.42
CA ASP A 54 -20.96 21.09 -12.34
C ASP A 54 -21.99 21.91 -11.56
N ALA A 55 -21.74 23.20 -11.36
CA ALA A 55 -22.71 24.10 -10.73
C ALA A 55 -23.97 24.25 -11.60
N LEU A 56 -23.79 24.42 -12.92
CA LEU A 56 -24.88 24.46 -13.88
C LEU A 56 -25.67 23.14 -13.92
N ALA A 57 -24.98 22.00 -13.95
CA ALA A 57 -25.62 20.69 -13.92
C ALA A 57 -26.53 20.56 -12.69
N ARG A 58 -26.06 20.97 -11.51
CA ARG A 58 -26.88 20.98 -10.28
C ARG A 58 -28.11 21.88 -10.40
N VAL A 59 -27.95 23.10 -10.89
CA VAL A 59 -29.05 24.08 -11.02
C VAL A 59 -30.10 23.62 -12.03
N PHE A 60 -29.71 22.92 -13.09
CA PHE A 60 -30.63 22.38 -14.10
C PHE A 60 -31.10 20.95 -13.82
N GLY A 61 -30.86 20.41 -12.62
CA GLY A 61 -31.27 19.06 -12.25
C GLY A 61 -30.64 17.94 -13.10
N LYS A 62 -29.43 18.17 -13.63
CA LYS A 62 -28.66 17.22 -14.43
C LYS A 62 -27.61 16.50 -13.58
N VAL A 63 -27.19 15.33 -14.05
CA VAL A 63 -26.12 14.56 -13.42
C VAL A 63 -24.76 15.25 -13.62
N PRO A 64 -23.81 15.12 -12.66
CA PRO A 64 -22.43 15.56 -12.86
C PRO A 64 -21.83 14.96 -14.13
N GLY A 65 -21.06 15.74 -14.87
CA GLY A 65 -20.49 15.31 -16.16
C GLY A 65 -21.34 15.63 -17.39
N TRP A 66 -22.60 16.05 -17.26
CA TRP A 66 -23.54 16.26 -18.38
C TRP A 66 -22.97 17.07 -19.57
N LEU A 67 -22.13 18.07 -19.31
CA LEU A 67 -21.54 18.95 -20.34
C LEU A 67 -20.09 18.59 -20.74
N TYR A 68 -19.53 17.49 -20.25
CA TYR A 68 -18.07 17.26 -20.33
C TYR A 68 -17.59 17.00 -21.76
N GLU A 69 -18.36 16.27 -22.57
CA GLU A 69 -18.04 16.04 -23.99
C GLU A 69 -17.83 17.37 -24.74
N LEU A 70 -18.72 18.34 -24.48
CA LEU A 70 -18.70 19.67 -25.09
C LEU A 70 -17.61 20.58 -24.53
N TYR A 71 -17.06 20.26 -23.35
CA TYR A 71 -16.02 21.07 -22.71
C TYR A 71 -14.64 20.92 -23.36
N THR A 72 -14.43 19.85 -24.13
CA THR A 72 -13.13 19.55 -24.75
C THR A 72 -12.64 20.67 -25.69
N GLU A 73 -13.56 21.36 -26.38
CA GLU A 73 -13.28 22.53 -27.22
C GLU A 73 -12.75 23.73 -26.41
N GLU A 74 -13.13 23.85 -25.15
CA GLU A 74 -12.60 24.89 -24.24
C GLU A 74 -11.20 24.55 -23.74
N CYS A 75 -10.76 23.29 -23.86
CA CYS A 75 -9.47 22.81 -23.39
C CYS A 75 -8.39 22.76 -24.48
N ILE A 76 -8.80 22.52 -25.73
CA ILE A 76 -7.93 22.19 -26.86
C ILE A 76 -8.25 23.13 -28.02
N SER A 77 -7.29 23.95 -28.42
CA SER A 77 -7.34 24.70 -29.70
C SER A 77 -6.39 24.08 -30.72
N GLU A 78 -6.51 24.46 -32.00
CA GLU A 78 -5.83 23.81 -33.15
C GLU A 78 -4.34 23.47 -32.94
N GLU A 79 -3.60 24.25 -32.14
CA GLU A 79 -2.18 23.98 -31.84
C GLU A 79 -1.83 23.94 -30.33
N LYS A 80 -2.78 24.15 -29.41
CA LYS A 80 -2.44 24.37 -27.98
C LYS A 80 -3.36 23.63 -27.02
N LEU A 81 -2.72 22.95 -26.07
CA LEU A 81 -3.36 22.28 -24.94
C LEU A 81 -3.31 23.17 -23.70
N SER A 82 -4.48 23.55 -23.18
CA SER A 82 -4.57 24.39 -21.98
C SER A 82 -4.38 23.56 -20.71
N ARG A 83 -3.15 23.45 -20.20
CA ARG A 83 -2.86 22.73 -18.94
C ARG A 83 -3.76 23.14 -17.76
N PRO A 84 -4.01 24.45 -17.52
CA PRO A 84 -4.85 24.88 -16.39
C PRO A 84 -6.32 24.44 -16.50
N ARG A 85 -6.79 24.09 -17.71
CA ARG A 85 -8.16 23.57 -17.93
C ARG A 85 -8.20 22.05 -18.00
N LEU A 86 -7.25 21.45 -18.74
CA LEU A 86 -7.15 20.01 -18.92
C LEU A 86 -6.92 19.26 -17.61
N ILE A 87 -6.04 19.76 -16.73
CA ILE A 87 -5.74 19.06 -15.48
C ILE A 87 -7.00 18.97 -14.58
N PRO A 88 -7.69 20.08 -14.23
CA PRO A 88 -8.94 19.98 -13.47
C PRO A 88 -10.03 19.19 -14.19
N TYR A 89 -10.12 19.29 -15.51
CA TYR A 89 -11.09 18.55 -16.31
C TYR A 89 -10.90 17.03 -16.21
N LEU A 90 -9.68 16.53 -16.46
CA LEU A 90 -9.38 15.10 -16.41
C LEU A 90 -9.54 14.53 -15.00
N VAL A 91 -9.06 15.25 -13.97
CA VAL A 91 -9.29 14.86 -12.56
C VAL A 91 -10.78 14.71 -12.30
N ARG A 92 -11.58 15.66 -12.76
CA ARG A 92 -13.02 15.63 -12.51
C ARG A 92 -13.74 14.54 -13.30
N CYS A 93 -13.37 14.32 -14.57
CA CYS A 93 -13.90 13.20 -15.36
C CYS A 93 -13.67 11.87 -14.66
N ALA A 94 -12.47 11.66 -14.11
CA ALA A 94 -12.15 10.44 -13.37
C ALA A 94 -12.99 10.32 -12.08
N GLU A 95 -13.19 11.41 -11.34
CA GLU A 95 -14.01 11.42 -10.12
C GLU A 95 -15.47 11.06 -10.34
N VAL A 96 -16.04 11.43 -11.50
CA VAL A 96 -17.45 11.16 -11.84
C VAL A 96 -17.62 9.95 -12.76
N GLY A 97 -16.54 9.20 -13.04
CA GLY A 97 -16.58 7.98 -13.87
C GLY A 97 -16.81 8.23 -15.37
N ARG A 98 -16.54 9.44 -15.87
CA ARG A 98 -16.66 9.81 -17.29
C ARG A 98 -15.42 9.40 -18.09
N ASN A 99 -15.16 8.10 -18.18
CA ASN A 99 -14.02 7.55 -18.93
C ASN A 99 -14.13 7.81 -20.44
N ASP A 100 -15.36 7.87 -20.96
CA ASP A 100 -15.70 8.28 -22.32
C ASP A 100 -15.17 9.68 -22.68
N CYS A 101 -15.04 10.57 -21.70
CA CYS A 101 -14.46 11.90 -21.85
C CYS A 101 -12.93 11.93 -21.70
N ILE A 102 -12.34 10.94 -21.03
CA ILE A 102 -10.91 10.87 -20.75
C ILE A 102 -10.16 10.37 -21.97
N GLU A 103 -10.56 9.24 -22.53
CA GLU A 103 -9.82 8.57 -23.61
C GLU A 103 -9.56 9.46 -24.84
N PRO A 104 -10.55 10.21 -25.38
CA PRO A 104 -10.31 11.08 -26.54
C PRO A 104 -9.32 12.21 -26.23
N VAL A 105 -9.33 12.72 -25.00
CA VAL A 105 -8.43 13.80 -24.57
C VAL A 105 -7.02 13.26 -24.33
N ILE A 106 -6.88 12.07 -23.75
CA ILE A 106 -5.59 11.40 -23.60
C ILE A 106 -4.97 11.12 -24.98
N SER A 107 -5.74 10.62 -25.95
CA SER A 107 -5.25 10.40 -27.32
C SER A 107 -4.65 11.69 -27.89
N LYS A 108 -5.37 12.81 -27.80
CA LYS A 108 -4.88 14.12 -28.28
C LYS A 108 -3.65 14.64 -27.51
N ILE A 109 -3.55 14.34 -26.21
CA ILE A 109 -2.35 14.67 -25.43
C ILE A 109 -1.16 13.87 -25.95
N LEU A 110 -1.34 12.56 -26.22
CA LEU A 110 -0.27 11.65 -26.62
C LEU A 110 0.20 11.82 -28.07
N ASP A 111 -0.56 12.52 -28.93
CA ASP A 111 -0.12 12.90 -30.29
C ASP A 111 1.23 13.65 -30.29
N ASN A 112 1.58 14.31 -29.18
CA ASN A 112 2.91 14.88 -28.97
C ASN A 112 3.49 14.43 -27.62
N PRO A 113 4.58 13.64 -27.61
CA PRO A 113 5.19 13.11 -26.39
C PRO A 113 5.56 14.16 -25.33
N LYS A 114 5.81 15.42 -25.72
CA LYS A 114 6.11 16.51 -24.76
C LYS A 114 4.93 16.84 -23.84
N ASN A 115 3.71 16.52 -24.27
CA ASN A 115 2.49 16.81 -23.53
C ASN A 115 2.17 15.77 -22.44
N VAL A 116 2.92 14.66 -22.35
CA VAL A 116 2.78 13.66 -21.26
C VAL A 116 2.94 14.31 -19.88
N SER A 117 3.71 15.41 -19.79
CA SER A 117 3.84 16.25 -18.59
C SER A 117 2.53 16.86 -18.07
N ILE A 118 1.42 16.81 -18.84
CA ILE A 118 0.07 17.20 -18.41
C ILE A 118 -0.60 16.07 -17.61
N ILE A 119 -0.29 14.81 -17.93
CA ILE A 119 -0.89 13.61 -17.36
C ILE A 119 -0.43 13.42 -15.91
N PHE A 120 0.86 13.64 -15.62
CA PHE A 120 1.42 13.43 -14.29
C PHE A 120 0.73 14.27 -13.18
N PRO A 121 0.50 15.59 -13.35
CA PRO A 121 -0.27 16.37 -12.38
C PRO A 121 -1.72 15.91 -12.18
N VAL A 122 -2.34 15.26 -13.17
CA VAL A 122 -3.67 14.65 -13.02
C VAL A 122 -3.58 13.45 -12.08
N ALA A 123 -2.59 12.58 -12.30
CA ALA A 123 -2.32 11.41 -11.46
C ALA A 123 -2.05 11.82 -10.00
N GLU A 124 -1.15 12.78 -9.77
CA GLU A 124 -0.81 13.27 -8.42
C GLU A 124 -2.03 13.87 -7.70
N LYS A 125 -2.86 14.66 -8.38
CA LYS A 125 -4.09 15.20 -7.77
C LYS A 125 -5.10 14.12 -7.40
N LEU A 126 -5.25 13.08 -8.20
CA LEU A 126 -6.13 11.95 -7.89
C LEU A 126 -5.56 11.14 -6.72
N PHE A 127 -4.25 10.91 -6.70
CA PHE A 127 -3.56 10.20 -5.63
C PHE A 127 -3.72 10.93 -4.29
N GLN A 128 -3.47 12.25 -4.24
CA GLN A 128 -3.65 13.08 -3.05
C GLN A 128 -5.11 13.11 -2.54
N LYS A 129 -6.09 12.86 -3.42
CA LYS A 129 -7.52 12.71 -3.05
C LYS A 129 -7.91 11.29 -2.63
N GLY A 130 -6.97 10.36 -2.55
CA GLY A 130 -7.23 8.95 -2.23
C GLY A 130 -7.89 8.16 -3.37
N LYS A 131 -7.92 8.68 -4.59
CA LYS A 131 -8.46 8.02 -5.79
C LYS A 131 -7.39 7.14 -6.44
N TYR A 132 -6.98 6.10 -5.71
CA TYR A 132 -5.83 5.27 -6.09
C TYR A 132 -6.05 4.48 -7.38
N LYS A 133 -7.24 3.88 -7.57
CA LYS A 133 -7.55 3.11 -8.79
C LYS A 133 -7.52 4.01 -10.03
N GLU A 134 -8.08 5.20 -9.94
CA GLU A 134 -8.11 6.18 -11.01
C GLU A 134 -6.72 6.77 -11.29
N SER A 135 -5.97 7.14 -10.24
CA SER A 135 -4.60 7.66 -10.39
C SER A 135 -3.65 6.65 -11.03
N ALA A 136 -3.79 5.35 -10.73
CA ALA A 136 -2.97 4.29 -11.31
C ALA A 136 -3.03 4.29 -12.84
N HIS A 137 -4.22 4.50 -13.43
CA HIS A 137 -4.36 4.59 -14.88
C HIS A 137 -3.50 5.72 -15.47
N PHE A 138 -3.55 6.92 -14.87
CA PHE A 138 -2.76 8.06 -15.34
C PHE A 138 -1.25 7.89 -15.09
N TYR A 139 -0.84 7.29 -13.98
CA TYR A 139 0.58 6.95 -13.78
C TYR A 139 1.09 5.92 -14.79
N GLN A 140 0.27 4.92 -15.14
CA GLN A 140 0.63 3.94 -16.17
C GLN A 140 0.80 4.62 -17.53
N LEU A 141 -0.10 5.55 -17.89
CA LEU A 141 0.05 6.36 -19.11
C LEU A 141 1.37 7.17 -19.11
N VAL A 142 1.78 7.71 -17.97
CA VAL A 142 3.09 8.37 -17.85
C VAL A 142 4.23 7.37 -18.05
N ALA A 143 4.18 6.22 -17.37
CA ALA A 143 5.21 5.18 -17.47
C ALA A 143 5.39 4.66 -18.91
N ASP A 144 4.29 4.49 -19.64
CA ASP A 144 4.31 3.94 -21.00
C ASP A 144 4.80 4.95 -22.06
N ASN A 145 4.71 6.25 -21.78
CA ASN A 145 4.93 7.30 -22.79
C ASN A 145 6.14 8.21 -22.51
N VAL A 146 6.72 8.21 -21.31
CA VAL A 146 7.97 8.94 -21.04
C VAL A 146 9.17 8.11 -21.49
N LYS A 147 9.92 8.63 -22.47
CA LYS A 147 11.13 7.97 -23.01
C LYS A 147 12.39 8.22 -22.18
N ASP A 148 12.45 9.35 -21.47
CA ASP A 148 13.60 9.70 -20.66
C ASP A 148 13.59 8.94 -19.34
N SER A 149 14.49 7.96 -19.21
CA SER A 149 14.62 7.14 -18.01
C SER A 149 15.06 7.93 -16.77
N PHE A 150 15.64 9.12 -16.92
CA PHE A 150 16.07 10.00 -15.82
C PHE A 150 14.99 11.00 -15.39
N SER A 151 13.82 10.95 -16.03
CA SER A 151 12.72 11.83 -15.70
C SER A 151 12.20 11.59 -14.27
N GLU A 152 12.18 12.64 -13.45
CA GLU A 152 11.65 12.58 -12.09
C GLU A 152 10.17 12.15 -12.06
N MET A 153 9.36 12.64 -13.01
CA MET A 153 7.95 12.24 -13.12
C MET A 153 7.79 10.75 -13.46
N LEU A 154 8.72 10.15 -14.21
CA LEU A 154 8.71 8.71 -14.48
C LEU A 154 9.04 7.92 -13.21
N ALA A 155 10.11 8.30 -12.50
CA ALA A 155 10.50 7.66 -11.24
C ALA A 155 9.36 7.75 -10.20
N MET A 156 8.78 8.94 -10.04
CA MET A 156 7.62 9.15 -9.17
C MET A 156 6.40 8.33 -9.60
N SER A 157 6.12 8.20 -10.90
CA SER A 157 5.00 7.38 -11.38
C SER A 157 5.19 5.90 -11.03
N HIS A 158 6.38 5.35 -11.23
CA HIS A 158 6.68 3.97 -10.80
C HIS A 158 6.58 3.80 -9.29
N TYR A 159 7.04 4.79 -8.51
CA TYR A 159 6.90 4.76 -7.06
C TYR A 159 5.43 4.76 -6.62
N ARG A 160 4.60 5.62 -7.20
CA ARG A 160 3.16 5.70 -6.88
C ARG A 160 2.42 4.43 -7.30
N LEU A 161 2.71 3.88 -8.48
CA LEU A 161 2.17 2.59 -8.92
C LEU A 161 2.57 1.47 -7.95
N PHE A 162 3.82 1.45 -7.51
CA PHE A 162 4.28 0.53 -6.47
C PHE A 162 3.45 0.69 -5.20
N LEU A 163 3.28 1.91 -4.66
CA LEU A 163 2.48 2.14 -3.46
C LEU A 163 1.01 1.67 -3.61
N ILE A 164 0.40 1.90 -4.77
CA ILE A 164 -0.99 1.52 -5.05
C ILE A 164 -1.16 0.00 -5.14
N ALA A 165 -0.17 -0.70 -5.70
CA ALA A 165 -0.23 -2.15 -5.90
C ALA A 165 -0.20 -2.97 -4.61
N GLN A 166 0.11 -2.35 -3.47
CA GLN A 166 0.37 -3.04 -2.21
C GLN A 166 -0.89 -3.66 -1.60
N GLY A 167 -0.76 -4.91 -1.18
CA GLY A 167 -1.80 -5.65 -0.48
C GLY A 167 -1.29 -6.98 0.03
N THR A 168 -2.16 -7.99 0.09
CA THR A 168 -1.79 -9.34 0.53
C THR A 168 -1.47 -10.30 -0.62
N ASP A 169 -1.67 -9.87 -1.87
CA ASP A 169 -1.41 -10.64 -3.09
C ASP A 169 0.10 -10.68 -3.39
N ALA A 170 0.74 -11.83 -3.08
CA ALA A 170 2.18 -12.00 -3.16
C ALA A 170 2.74 -11.80 -4.59
N GLU A 171 2.02 -12.27 -5.61
CA GLU A 171 2.45 -12.14 -7.00
C GLU A 171 2.41 -10.67 -7.47
N LYS A 172 1.30 -9.97 -7.18
CA LYS A 172 1.18 -8.55 -7.51
C LYS A 172 2.22 -7.71 -6.78
N ASN A 173 2.43 -7.99 -5.50
CA ASN A 173 3.44 -7.33 -4.69
C ASN A 173 4.84 -7.53 -5.31
N TRP A 174 5.22 -8.76 -5.64
CA TRP A 174 6.53 -9.04 -6.25
C TRP A 174 6.72 -8.36 -7.60
N LYS A 175 5.71 -8.40 -8.46
CA LYS A 175 5.73 -7.70 -9.76
C LYS A 175 5.94 -6.20 -9.58
N SER A 176 5.28 -5.60 -8.59
CA SER A 176 5.43 -4.16 -8.30
C SER A 176 6.83 -3.79 -7.81
N VAL A 177 7.47 -4.66 -7.02
CA VAL A 177 8.87 -4.48 -6.57
C VAL A 177 9.80 -4.44 -7.78
N ILE A 178 9.74 -5.46 -8.66
CA ILE A 178 10.59 -5.55 -9.85
C ILE A 178 10.43 -4.31 -10.74
N GLN A 179 9.20 -3.84 -10.93
CA GLN A 179 8.92 -2.68 -11.77
C GLN A 179 9.47 -1.37 -11.21
N PHE A 180 9.41 -1.18 -9.88
CA PHE A 180 9.83 0.07 -9.25
C PHE A 180 11.31 0.11 -8.89
N GLU A 181 11.90 -1.02 -8.51
CA GLU A 181 13.26 -1.09 -7.97
C GLU A 181 14.29 -0.33 -8.81
N ALA A 182 14.22 -0.44 -10.14
CA ALA A 182 15.16 0.18 -11.08
C ALA A 182 15.13 1.73 -11.04
N PHE A 183 14.06 2.32 -10.51
CA PHE A 183 13.85 3.77 -10.44
C PHE A 183 14.11 4.35 -9.05
N ARG A 184 14.25 3.53 -8.00
CA ARG A 184 14.29 4.01 -6.60
C ARG A 184 15.35 5.09 -6.34
N LYS A 185 16.56 4.95 -6.92
CA LYS A 185 17.67 5.89 -6.77
C LYS A 185 17.48 7.22 -7.52
N ARG A 186 16.44 7.30 -8.37
CA ARG A 186 16.09 8.48 -9.17
C ARG A 186 14.98 9.31 -8.53
N LEU A 187 14.44 8.87 -7.39
CA LEU A 187 13.50 9.67 -6.64
C LEU A 187 14.23 10.85 -5.96
N PRO A 188 13.51 11.94 -5.65
CA PRO A 188 14.00 12.94 -4.70
C PRO A 188 14.40 12.28 -3.37
N GLU A 189 15.48 12.77 -2.73
CA GLU A 189 16.08 12.16 -1.53
C GLU A 189 15.06 11.91 -0.40
N ASN A 190 14.14 12.86 -0.20
CA ASN A 190 13.10 12.74 0.81
C ASN A 190 12.12 11.56 0.56
N HIS A 191 11.90 11.20 -0.70
CA HIS A 191 11.08 10.06 -1.09
C HIS A 191 11.88 8.75 -1.12
N GLN A 192 13.20 8.79 -1.32
CA GLN A 192 14.04 7.60 -1.37
C GLN A 192 13.99 6.82 -0.05
N LEU A 193 14.06 7.50 1.10
CA LEU A 193 13.99 6.86 2.43
C LEU A 193 12.68 6.08 2.62
N ALA A 194 11.55 6.73 2.36
CA ALA A 194 10.23 6.10 2.46
C ALA A 194 10.06 4.95 1.46
N ALA A 195 10.61 5.11 0.24
CA ALA A 195 10.58 4.08 -0.79
C ALA A 195 11.41 2.84 -0.40
N LEU A 196 12.63 3.01 0.10
CA LEU A 196 13.49 1.92 0.55
C LEU A 196 12.88 1.17 1.73
N LEU A 197 12.34 1.90 2.71
CA LEU A 197 11.62 1.28 3.82
C LEU A 197 10.42 0.46 3.33
N LYS A 198 9.65 0.99 2.37
CA LYS A 198 8.51 0.28 1.82
C LYS A 198 8.95 -0.95 1.01
N LEU A 199 10.02 -0.86 0.22
CA LEU A 199 10.62 -2.00 -0.48
C LEU A 199 11.03 -3.11 0.51
N ALA A 200 11.74 -2.76 1.59
CA ALA A 200 12.11 -3.71 2.64
C ALA A 200 10.89 -4.39 3.28
N LYS A 201 9.83 -3.62 3.62
CA LYS A 201 8.56 -4.14 4.16
C LYS A 201 7.86 -5.13 3.22
N VAL A 202 7.84 -4.85 1.92
CA VAL A 202 7.20 -5.71 0.92
C VAL A 202 8.04 -6.96 0.66
N CYS A 203 9.35 -6.82 0.54
CA CYS A 203 10.25 -7.97 0.43
C CYS A 203 10.20 -8.86 1.67
N TYR A 204 9.96 -8.28 2.86
CA TYR A 204 9.75 -9.01 4.10
C TYR A 204 8.47 -9.86 4.04
N SER A 205 7.35 -9.30 3.59
CA SER A 205 6.10 -10.06 3.47
C SER A 205 6.17 -11.17 2.41
N LEU A 206 7.06 -11.01 1.44
CA LEU A 206 7.39 -12.01 0.41
C LEU A 206 8.52 -12.97 0.82
N GLU A 207 9.10 -12.80 2.01
CA GLU A 207 10.18 -13.63 2.54
C GLU A 207 11.44 -13.66 1.66
N LYS A 208 11.67 -12.56 0.92
CA LYS A 208 12.86 -12.37 0.09
C LYS A 208 13.99 -11.79 0.93
N TRP A 209 14.55 -12.60 1.84
CA TRP A 209 15.49 -12.12 2.87
C TRP A 209 16.74 -11.41 2.34
N ASN A 210 17.26 -11.82 1.17
CA ASN A 210 18.37 -11.13 0.53
C ASN A 210 17.98 -9.71 0.07
N GLU A 211 16.75 -9.53 -0.40
CA GLU A 211 16.23 -8.23 -0.81
C GLU A 211 15.92 -7.34 0.39
N VAL A 212 15.39 -7.92 1.47
CA VAL A 212 15.18 -7.21 2.74
C VAL A 212 16.49 -6.64 3.25
N GLU A 213 17.54 -7.46 3.33
CA GLU A 213 18.86 -7.03 3.77
C GLU A 213 19.44 -5.95 2.86
N ARG A 214 19.38 -6.14 1.53
CA ARG A 214 19.88 -5.16 0.56
C ARG A 214 19.21 -3.79 0.70
N PHE A 215 17.89 -3.74 0.77
CA PHE A 215 17.17 -2.47 0.92
C PHE A 215 17.32 -1.87 2.33
N ALA A 216 17.47 -2.71 3.36
CA ALA A 216 17.77 -2.27 4.72
C ALA A 216 19.15 -1.60 4.81
N GLU A 217 20.17 -2.18 4.17
CA GLU A 217 21.50 -1.60 4.12
C GLU A 217 21.54 -0.28 3.34
N GLU A 218 20.87 -0.23 2.18
CA GLU A 218 20.72 1.01 1.41
C GLU A 218 20.00 2.10 2.22
N LEU A 219 19.00 1.72 3.03
CA LEU A 219 18.28 2.64 3.92
C LEU A 219 19.18 3.16 5.07
N ILE A 220 19.97 2.28 5.68
CA ILE A 220 20.94 2.65 6.72
C ILE A 220 21.95 3.65 6.14
N GLU A 221 22.53 3.33 4.98
CA GLU A 221 23.54 4.17 4.31
C GLU A 221 22.97 5.56 3.99
N LEU A 222 21.81 5.63 3.33
CA LEU A 222 21.19 6.90 2.95
C LEU A 222 20.83 7.74 4.18
N SER A 223 20.22 7.14 5.20
CA SER A 223 19.86 7.83 6.45
C SER A 223 21.11 8.41 7.15
N SER A 224 22.20 7.65 7.17
CA SER A 224 23.47 8.09 7.78
C SER A 224 24.12 9.24 7.02
N ILE A 225 24.09 9.20 5.69
CA ILE A 225 24.64 10.27 4.83
C ILE A 225 23.84 11.56 5.02
N LEU A 226 22.51 11.49 4.94
CA LEU A 226 21.63 12.67 5.06
C LEU A 226 21.74 13.32 6.45
N HIS A 227 21.88 12.51 7.50
CA HIS A 227 22.12 13.02 8.85
C HIS A 227 23.45 13.80 8.94
N LYS A 228 24.55 13.25 8.38
CA LYS A 228 25.86 13.91 8.39
C LYS A 228 25.88 15.22 7.61
N LEU A 229 25.18 15.26 6.47
CA LEU A 229 25.17 16.41 5.59
C LEU A 229 24.25 17.54 6.10
N LYS A 230 23.34 17.27 7.05
CA LYS A 230 22.31 18.22 7.50
C LYS A 230 21.50 18.84 6.35
N THR A 231 21.40 18.13 5.22
CA THR A 231 20.87 18.64 3.95
C THR A 231 19.36 18.55 3.83
N VAL A 232 18.71 17.79 4.70
CA VAL A 232 17.25 17.64 4.66
C VAL A 232 16.65 18.47 5.79
N GLU A 233 15.90 19.51 5.42
CA GLU A 233 14.95 20.13 6.34
C GLU A 233 13.93 19.05 6.75
N GLU A 234 13.81 18.77 8.05
CA GLU A 234 12.90 17.77 8.64
C GLU A 234 11.45 17.90 8.11
N VAL A 235 11.09 19.08 7.58
CA VAL A 235 9.79 19.41 6.99
C VAL A 235 9.42 18.54 5.78
N ALA A 236 10.39 17.90 5.11
CA ALA A 236 10.15 17.17 3.85
C ALA A 236 10.04 15.64 3.98
N ILE A 237 10.24 15.06 5.17
CA ILE A 237 10.20 13.62 5.40
C ILE A 237 9.10 13.28 6.42
N ASP A 238 8.37 12.18 6.20
CA ASP A 238 7.26 11.74 7.07
C ASP A 238 7.67 11.41 8.52
N HIS A 239 8.96 11.14 8.75
CA HIS A 239 9.54 10.71 10.04
C HIS A 239 10.94 11.32 10.21
N HIS A 240 11.41 11.41 11.46
CA HIS A 240 12.78 11.87 11.72
C HIS A 240 13.79 10.83 11.20
N LEU A 241 15.01 11.27 10.84
CA LEU A 241 16.01 10.40 10.20
C LEU A 241 16.39 9.16 11.04
N VAL A 242 16.32 9.30 12.37
CA VAL A 242 16.55 8.19 13.32
C VAL A 242 15.57 7.04 13.13
N TYR A 243 14.31 7.31 12.75
CA TYR A 243 13.36 6.25 12.44
C TYR A 243 13.79 5.42 11.23
N TYR A 244 14.24 6.07 10.15
CA TYR A 244 14.69 5.33 8.96
C TYR A 244 15.94 4.50 9.24
N LEU A 245 16.90 5.06 9.99
CA LEU A 245 18.07 4.31 10.45
C LEU A 245 17.67 3.10 11.30
N GLY A 246 16.83 3.32 12.32
CA GLY A 246 16.35 2.27 13.21
C GLY A 246 15.56 1.20 12.46
N MET A 247 14.70 1.58 11.50
CA MET A 247 13.96 0.63 10.67
C MET A 247 14.89 -0.18 9.77
N GLY A 248 15.93 0.44 9.20
CA GLY A 248 16.94 -0.26 8.42
C GLY A 248 17.66 -1.31 9.26
N LEU A 249 18.17 -0.93 10.44
CA LEU A 249 18.80 -1.86 11.37
C LEU A 249 17.85 -2.98 11.81
N LEU A 250 16.60 -2.64 12.14
CA LEU A 250 15.57 -3.61 12.50
C LEU A 250 15.35 -4.66 11.39
N PHE A 251 15.15 -4.22 10.14
CA PHE A 251 14.96 -5.15 9.01
C PHE A 251 16.21 -5.98 8.70
N LYS A 252 17.42 -5.41 8.86
CA LYS A 252 18.67 -6.16 8.76
C LYS A 252 18.77 -7.24 9.82
N GLY A 253 18.51 -6.91 11.09
CA GLY A 253 18.50 -7.87 12.19
C GLY A 253 17.51 -9.01 11.97
N ILE A 254 16.30 -8.69 11.49
CA ILE A 254 15.29 -9.71 11.18
C ILE A 254 15.72 -10.57 9.97
N ALA A 255 16.34 -10.00 8.94
CA ALA A 255 16.83 -10.79 7.81
C ALA A 255 17.90 -11.80 8.25
N LEU A 256 18.83 -11.40 9.14
CA LEU A 256 19.82 -12.28 9.75
C LEU A 256 19.16 -13.38 10.60
N GLU A 257 18.17 -13.03 11.43
CA GLU A 257 17.36 -13.99 12.20
C GLU A 257 16.72 -15.04 11.28
N LYS A 258 16.08 -14.61 10.19
CA LYS A 258 15.40 -15.53 9.26
C LYS A 258 16.37 -16.41 8.46
N LYS A 259 17.63 -15.98 8.32
CA LYS A 259 18.73 -16.78 7.76
C LYS A 259 19.39 -17.72 8.78
N GLY A 260 19.01 -17.64 10.06
CA GLY A 260 19.59 -18.45 11.14
C GLY A 260 20.91 -17.91 11.70
N LEU A 261 21.31 -16.70 11.32
CA LEU A 261 22.53 -16.03 11.80
C LEU A 261 22.24 -15.29 13.11
N TYR A 262 21.87 -16.03 14.15
CA TYR A 262 21.31 -15.46 15.38
C TYR A 262 22.28 -14.56 16.15
N GLU A 263 23.55 -14.94 16.24
CA GLU A 263 24.56 -14.12 16.94
C GLU A 263 24.86 -12.80 16.23
N GLU A 264 24.83 -12.80 14.89
CA GLU A 264 24.97 -11.57 14.10
C GLU A 264 23.71 -10.70 14.25
N ALA A 265 22.53 -11.32 14.25
CA ALA A 265 21.27 -10.62 14.51
C ALA A 265 21.30 -9.93 15.89
N LYS A 266 21.77 -10.60 16.95
CA LYS A 266 21.86 -10.00 18.30
C LYS A 266 22.69 -8.72 18.32
N LYS A 267 23.82 -8.68 17.60
CA LYS A 267 24.66 -7.48 17.50
C LYS A 267 23.88 -6.32 16.86
N VAL A 268 23.20 -6.58 15.75
CA VAL A 268 22.36 -5.56 15.09
C VAL A 268 21.21 -5.10 15.99
N VAL A 269 20.63 -6.01 16.79
CA VAL A 269 19.60 -5.67 17.77
C VAL A 269 20.13 -4.72 18.85
N GLN A 270 21.37 -4.90 19.29
CA GLN A 270 22.03 -3.99 20.23
C GLN A 270 22.28 -2.62 19.59
N ASP A 271 22.65 -2.57 18.32
CA ASP A 271 22.88 -1.30 17.62
C ASP A 271 21.63 -0.42 17.60
N TYR A 272 20.46 -0.96 17.25
CA TYR A 272 19.23 -0.17 17.25
C TYR A 272 18.56 -0.04 18.63
N ALA A 273 19.00 -0.79 19.64
CA ALA A 273 18.60 -0.56 21.03
C ALA A 273 19.16 0.75 21.57
N ASP A 274 20.25 1.26 21.00
CA ASP A 274 20.94 2.47 21.45
C ASP A 274 21.20 3.46 20.31
N LEU A 275 20.15 3.80 19.57
CA LEU A 275 20.23 4.75 18.45
C LEU A 275 20.70 6.15 18.86
N GLU A 276 20.50 6.54 20.11
CA GLU A 276 20.92 7.85 20.65
C GLU A 276 22.44 7.98 20.66
N SER A 277 23.16 6.90 20.95
CA SER A 277 24.62 6.85 20.86
C SER A 277 25.15 6.91 19.43
N ILE A 278 24.31 6.63 18.43
CA ILE A 278 24.69 6.62 17.01
C ILE A 278 24.44 7.98 16.35
N LEU A 279 23.38 8.69 16.76
CA LEU A 279 22.96 9.97 16.17
C LEU A 279 22.89 11.04 17.25
N GLU A 280 23.85 11.97 17.27
CA GLU A 280 23.90 13.03 18.29
C GLU A 280 23.86 14.45 17.70
N PRO A 281 23.16 15.40 18.36
CA PRO A 281 22.07 15.22 19.33
C PRO A 281 20.69 15.14 18.65
N LEU A 282 19.79 14.28 19.16
CA LEU A 282 18.40 14.18 18.72
C LEU A 282 17.48 15.22 19.39
N ASP A 283 16.47 15.65 18.66
CA ASP A 283 15.38 16.47 19.19
C ASP A 283 14.35 15.62 19.98
N GLU A 284 13.22 16.22 20.38
CA GLU A 284 12.17 15.48 21.09
C GLU A 284 11.51 14.41 20.21
N ALA A 285 11.27 14.70 18.92
CA ALA A 285 10.65 13.74 18.00
C ALA A 285 11.55 12.52 17.77
N GLY A 286 12.85 12.75 17.53
CA GLY A 286 13.84 11.71 17.34
C GLY A 286 14.02 10.82 18.58
N ARG A 287 14.03 11.39 19.79
CA ARG A 287 14.10 10.60 21.04
C ARG A 287 12.88 9.70 21.21
N LYS A 288 11.67 10.20 20.90
CA LYS A 288 10.45 9.38 20.95
C LYS A 288 10.52 8.18 20.00
N GLU A 289 11.07 8.38 18.80
CA GLU A 289 11.29 7.28 17.85
C GLU A 289 12.35 6.29 18.37
N ALA A 290 13.48 6.77 18.90
CA ALA A 290 14.52 5.92 19.49
C ALA A 290 14.01 5.04 20.64
N GLU A 291 13.15 5.58 21.52
CA GLU A 291 12.52 4.81 22.60
C GLU A 291 11.66 3.65 22.09
N GLN A 292 10.99 3.79 20.93
CA GLN A 292 10.25 2.68 20.33
C GLN A 292 11.18 1.54 19.91
N PHE A 293 12.37 1.86 19.40
CA PHE A 293 13.36 0.85 19.02
C PHE A 293 13.93 0.11 20.24
N LYS A 294 14.05 0.74 21.41
CA LYS A 294 14.38 0.05 22.68
C LYS A 294 13.34 -1.02 23.03
N VAL A 295 12.05 -0.73 22.83
CA VAL A 295 10.96 -1.69 23.02
C VAL A 295 11.07 -2.85 22.03
N PHE A 296 11.27 -2.57 20.74
CA PHE A 296 11.45 -3.62 19.73
C PHE A 296 12.70 -4.46 19.96
N ALA A 297 13.79 -3.85 20.42
CA ALA A 297 15.04 -4.55 20.71
C ALA A 297 14.84 -5.59 21.80
N LYS A 298 14.15 -5.23 22.88
CA LYS A 298 13.84 -6.16 23.96
C LYS A 298 13.00 -7.35 23.49
N ALA A 299 11.95 -7.13 22.69
CA ALA A 299 11.15 -8.20 22.10
C ALA A 299 11.97 -9.14 21.19
N ASN A 300 12.86 -8.56 20.39
CA ASN A 300 13.67 -9.31 19.43
C ASN A 300 14.82 -10.07 20.11
N LEU A 301 15.38 -9.57 21.22
CA LEU A 301 16.33 -10.34 22.04
C LEU A 301 15.67 -11.60 22.62
N PHE A 302 14.46 -11.48 23.20
CA PHE A 302 13.71 -12.67 23.63
C PHE A 302 13.44 -13.64 22.48
N THR A 303 13.05 -13.12 21.31
CA THR A 303 12.84 -13.92 20.10
C THR A 303 14.09 -14.73 19.74
N LEU A 304 15.26 -14.10 19.74
CA LEU A 304 16.53 -14.74 19.40
C LEU A 304 16.92 -15.82 20.43
N GLU A 305 16.77 -15.56 21.72
CA GLU A 305 17.03 -16.55 22.79
C GLU A 305 16.15 -17.79 22.65
N VAL A 306 14.84 -17.60 22.44
CA VAL A 306 13.88 -18.70 22.28
C VAL A 306 14.16 -19.49 20.99
N LEU A 307 14.50 -18.82 19.88
CA LEU A 307 14.88 -19.48 18.63
C LEU A 307 16.18 -20.29 18.74
N MET A 308 17.05 -19.94 19.68
CA MET A 308 18.27 -20.70 20.00
C MET A 308 18.03 -21.85 21.00
N GLY A 309 16.79 -22.00 21.49
CA GLY A 309 16.40 -23.08 22.40
C GLY A 309 16.59 -22.76 23.89
N ASN A 310 16.77 -21.48 24.25
CA ASN A 310 16.80 -21.07 25.65
C ASN A 310 15.38 -20.88 26.18
N ASP A 311 14.85 -21.90 26.85
CA ASP A 311 13.50 -21.92 27.44
C ASP A 311 13.41 -21.23 28.81
N ASN A 312 14.55 -20.99 29.48
CA ASN A 312 14.58 -20.31 30.78
C ASN A 312 13.97 -18.90 30.75
N LEU A 313 13.97 -18.25 29.60
CA LEU A 313 13.45 -16.89 29.40
C LEU A 313 12.00 -16.87 28.89
N LEU A 314 11.35 -18.03 28.74
CA LEU A 314 10.04 -18.12 28.12
C LEU A 314 8.95 -17.43 28.98
N ASP A 315 8.99 -17.61 30.30
CA ASP A 315 8.04 -16.98 31.21
C ASP A 315 8.19 -15.44 31.19
N GLU A 316 9.42 -14.94 31.25
CA GLU A 316 9.71 -13.50 31.14
C GLU A 316 9.24 -12.93 29.80
N TYR A 317 9.44 -13.69 28.71
CA TYR A 317 9.01 -13.27 27.38
C TYR A 317 7.48 -13.20 27.29
N VAL A 318 6.78 -14.20 27.82
CA VAL A 318 5.31 -14.23 27.88
C VAL A 318 4.77 -13.06 28.68
N GLU A 319 5.30 -12.80 29.88
CA GLU A 319 4.92 -11.63 30.68
C GLU A 319 5.22 -10.30 29.98
N TYR A 320 6.29 -10.26 29.20
CA TYR A 320 6.63 -9.07 28.42
C TYR A 320 5.61 -8.82 27.30
N LEU A 321 5.23 -9.86 26.54
CA LEU A 321 4.21 -9.78 25.50
C LEU A 321 2.84 -9.34 26.06
N GLU A 322 2.46 -9.85 27.23
CA GLU A 322 1.23 -9.42 27.91
C GLU A 322 1.27 -7.94 28.31
N ARG A 323 2.38 -7.49 28.89
CA ARG A 323 2.55 -6.09 29.30
C ARG A 323 2.48 -5.13 28.12
N LEU A 324 2.99 -5.53 26.95
CA LEU A 324 2.86 -4.72 25.73
C LEU A 324 1.39 -4.59 25.31
N ASN A 325 0.58 -5.64 25.50
CA ASN A 325 -0.83 -5.68 25.13
C ASN A 325 -1.09 -5.25 23.66
N GLN A 326 -0.17 -5.62 22.76
CA GLN A 326 -0.23 -5.33 21.33
C GLN A 326 -0.44 -6.62 20.55
N VAL A 327 -1.58 -6.75 19.87
CA VAL A 327 -1.98 -8.02 19.21
C VAL A 327 -1.00 -8.45 18.12
N ASN A 328 -0.38 -7.50 17.39
CA ASN A 328 0.66 -7.77 16.40
C ASN A 328 1.94 -8.33 17.01
N GLU A 329 2.35 -7.84 18.19
CA GLU A 329 3.52 -8.34 18.90
C GLU A 329 3.25 -9.71 19.52
N ILE A 330 2.04 -9.92 20.07
CA ILE A 330 1.60 -11.23 20.56
C ILE A 330 1.58 -12.25 19.41
N LEU A 331 1.04 -11.90 18.25
CA LEU A 331 1.07 -12.76 17.06
C LEU A 331 2.51 -13.14 16.68
N SER A 332 3.40 -12.15 16.60
CA SER A 332 4.81 -12.39 16.27
C SER A 332 5.48 -13.31 17.30
N GLY A 333 5.32 -13.02 18.58
CA GLY A 333 5.92 -13.79 19.66
C GLY A 333 5.40 -15.21 19.79
N LEU A 334 4.08 -15.42 19.69
CA LEU A 334 3.49 -16.76 19.71
C LEU A 334 3.93 -17.59 18.50
N THR A 335 4.10 -16.96 17.33
CA THR A 335 4.64 -17.64 16.14
C THR A 335 6.06 -18.17 16.42
N THR A 336 6.91 -17.33 17.03
CA THR A 336 8.27 -17.71 17.44
C THR A 336 8.27 -18.83 18.48
N ILE A 337 7.46 -18.71 19.54
CA ILE A 337 7.37 -19.71 20.61
C ILE A 337 6.92 -21.06 20.04
N LEU A 338 5.88 -21.09 19.19
CA LEU A 338 5.44 -22.33 18.55
C LEU A 338 6.50 -22.92 17.62
N LYS A 339 7.24 -22.09 16.87
CA LYS A 339 8.34 -22.55 16.03
C LYS A 339 9.43 -23.21 16.89
N ALA A 340 9.83 -22.59 17.99
CA ALA A 340 10.83 -23.12 18.92
C ALA A 340 10.32 -24.38 19.64
N ALA A 341 9.09 -24.38 20.13
CA ALA A 341 8.45 -25.56 20.74
C ALA A 341 8.41 -26.74 19.78
N ASN A 342 8.13 -26.50 18.50
CA ASN A 342 8.21 -27.54 17.48
C ASN A 342 9.64 -28.04 17.25
N LEU A 343 10.66 -27.20 17.38
CA LEU A 343 12.05 -27.60 17.14
C LEU A 343 12.67 -28.34 18.33
N TYR A 344 12.44 -27.82 19.55
CA TYR A 344 13.11 -28.27 20.77
C TYR A 344 12.21 -29.08 21.72
N GLY A 345 10.90 -29.15 21.46
CA GLY A 345 9.96 -29.96 22.24
C GLY A 345 9.39 -29.29 23.49
N PHE A 346 9.40 -27.96 23.56
CA PHE A 346 8.82 -27.22 24.70
C PHE A 346 7.29 -27.35 24.74
N CYS A 347 6.72 -27.30 25.95
CA CYS A 347 5.27 -27.24 26.14
C CYS A 347 4.78 -25.79 26.02
N ALA A 348 3.90 -25.52 25.06
CA ALA A 348 3.30 -24.21 24.83
C ALA A 348 1.80 -24.16 25.20
N ASP A 349 1.22 -25.25 25.72
CA ASP A 349 -0.23 -25.36 25.96
C ASP A 349 -0.74 -24.25 26.91
N GLN A 350 -0.07 -24.01 28.03
CA GLN A 350 -0.44 -22.95 28.98
C GLN A 350 -0.30 -21.55 28.38
N ILE A 351 0.70 -21.35 27.51
CA ILE A 351 0.94 -20.06 26.83
C ILE A 351 -0.19 -19.80 25.84
N LEU A 352 -0.58 -20.80 25.05
CA LEU A 352 -1.69 -20.68 24.10
C LEU A 352 -3.02 -20.42 24.80
N GLU A 353 -3.27 -21.05 25.95
CA GLU A 353 -4.46 -20.81 26.77
C GLU A 353 -4.49 -19.38 27.30
N ARG A 354 -3.36 -18.90 27.83
CA ARG A 354 -3.18 -17.53 28.37
C ARG A 354 -3.49 -16.45 27.32
N PHE A 355 -3.09 -16.68 26.07
CA PHE A 355 -3.34 -15.73 24.96
C PHE A 355 -4.55 -16.07 24.09
N SER A 356 -5.42 -16.99 24.50
CA SER A 356 -6.58 -17.44 23.72
C SER A 356 -7.43 -16.30 23.13
N TRP A 357 -7.73 -15.27 23.94
CA TRP A 357 -8.48 -14.10 23.49
C TRP A 357 -7.77 -13.29 22.40
N SER A 358 -6.44 -13.18 22.46
CA SER A 358 -5.64 -12.52 21.42
C SER A 358 -5.61 -13.34 20.13
N ILE A 359 -5.52 -14.67 20.25
CA ILE A 359 -5.47 -15.61 19.10
C ILE A 359 -6.76 -15.52 18.28
N GLU A 360 -7.92 -15.38 18.92
CA GLU A 360 -9.22 -15.18 18.23
C GLU A 360 -9.23 -13.93 17.35
N ARG A 361 -8.46 -12.91 17.73
CA ARG A 361 -8.40 -11.62 17.02
C ARG A 361 -7.42 -11.59 15.86
N PHE A 362 -6.58 -12.60 15.66
CA PHE A 362 -5.56 -12.59 14.58
C PHE A 362 -6.15 -12.46 13.17
N THR A 363 -7.41 -12.84 12.98
CA THR A 363 -8.17 -12.66 11.73
C THR A 363 -8.28 -11.19 11.30
N MET A 364 -8.13 -10.22 12.22
CA MET A 364 -8.10 -8.79 11.89
C MET A 364 -6.93 -8.41 10.97
N PHE A 365 -5.89 -9.25 10.91
CA PHE A 365 -4.69 -9.03 10.10
C PHE A 365 -4.76 -9.67 8.71
N ASP A 366 -5.85 -10.35 8.34
CA ASP A 366 -5.93 -11.09 7.07
C ASP A 366 -5.80 -10.21 5.82
N LYS A 367 -5.93 -8.88 5.97
CA LYS A 367 -5.73 -7.88 4.90
C LYS A 367 -4.48 -7.02 5.09
N ASP A 368 -3.71 -7.26 6.15
CA ASP A 368 -2.48 -6.51 6.44
C ASP A 368 -1.29 -7.07 5.65
N LEU A 369 -0.44 -6.21 5.10
CA LEU A 369 0.70 -6.60 4.27
C LEU A 369 1.66 -7.57 4.99
N ILE A 370 1.92 -7.36 6.28
CA ILE A 370 2.94 -8.08 7.04
C ILE A 370 2.31 -9.15 7.94
N ASN A 371 1.29 -8.75 8.70
CA ASN A 371 0.72 -9.59 9.75
C ASN A 371 -0.15 -10.73 9.18
N SER A 372 -0.64 -10.63 7.95
CA SER A 372 -1.28 -11.76 7.26
C SER A 372 -0.31 -12.94 7.07
N GLY A 373 0.93 -12.66 6.67
CA GLY A 373 1.99 -13.67 6.57
C GLY A 373 2.39 -14.24 7.94
N ARG A 374 2.43 -13.40 8.98
CA ARG A 374 2.66 -13.88 10.36
C ARG A 374 1.51 -14.78 10.85
N HIS A 375 0.27 -14.42 10.55
CA HIS A 375 -0.91 -15.24 10.88
C HIS A 375 -0.88 -16.59 10.17
N LEU A 376 -0.49 -16.62 8.89
CA LEU A 376 -0.26 -17.86 8.15
C LEU A 376 0.77 -18.74 8.86
N TRP A 377 1.94 -18.20 9.21
CA TRP A 377 2.99 -18.97 9.90
C TRP A 377 2.60 -19.41 11.31
N PHE A 378 1.87 -18.57 12.05
CA PHE A 378 1.30 -18.96 13.34
C PHE A 378 0.44 -20.22 13.19
N ARG A 379 -0.48 -20.23 12.20
CA ARG A 379 -1.37 -21.36 11.94
C ARG A 379 -0.61 -22.60 11.51
N TYR A 380 0.40 -22.43 10.66
CA TYR A 380 1.28 -23.52 10.26
C TYR A 380 2.00 -24.15 11.45
N HIS A 381 2.68 -23.33 12.27
CA HIS A 381 3.41 -23.84 13.44
C HIS A 381 2.48 -24.41 14.51
N LYS A 382 1.29 -23.83 14.69
CA LYS A 382 0.28 -24.38 15.58
C LYS A 382 -0.18 -25.75 15.09
N ALA A 383 -0.49 -25.91 13.80
CA ALA A 383 -0.87 -27.20 13.25
C ALA A 383 0.18 -28.29 13.49
N VAL A 384 1.45 -27.99 13.20
CA VAL A 384 2.57 -28.91 13.46
C VAL A 384 2.67 -29.27 14.94
N TYR A 385 2.48 -28.28 15.83
CA TYR A 385 2.52 -28.49 17.28
C TYR A 385 1.37 -29.39 17.75
N GLU A 386 0.15 -29.17 17.27
CA GLU A 386 -1.01 -30.01 17.59
C GLU A 386 -0.80 -31.46 17.11
N PHE A 387 -0.25 -31.66 15.91
CA PHE A 387 0.06 -32.99 15.40
C PHE A 387 1.11 -33.72 16.24
N LYS A 388 2.17 -33.03 16.66
CA LYS A 388 3.22 -33.62 17.52
C LYS A 388 2.67 -34.06 18.88
N ASN A 389 1.65 -33.37 19.38
CA ASN A 389 0.99 -33.69 20.65
C ASN A 389 -0.22 -34.62 20.49
N GLY A 390 -0.41 -35.22 19.31
CA GLY A 390 -1.48 -36.20 19.06
C GLY A 390 -2.89 -35.61 18.89
N ARG A 391 -3.03 -34.28 18.84
CA ARG A 391 -4.32 -33.57 18.74
C ARG A 391 -4.69 -33.36 17.27
N MET A 392 -4.98 -34.47 16.58
CA MET A 392 -5.14 -34.52 15.13
C MET A 392 -6.24 -33.58 14.62
N ASP A 393 -7.40 -33.55 15.27
CA ASP A 393 -8.52 -32.70 14.84
C ASP A 393 -8.12 -31.23 14.77
N LYS A 394 -7.48 -30.70 15.83
CA LYS A 394 -7.00 -29.32 15.89
C LYS A 394 -5.92 -29.04 14.84
N GLY A 395 -4.97 -29.98 14.69
CA GLY A 395 -3.91 -29.85 13.69
C GLY A 395 -4.44 -29.78 12.26
N ILE A 396 -5.47 -30.56 11.95
CA ILE A 396 -6.14 -30.55 10.63
C ILE A 396 -6.86 -29.21 10.41
N ASP A 397 -7.61 -28.72 11.40
CA ASP A 397 -8.33 -27.45 11.30
C ASP A 397 -7.37 -26.27 11.07
N ASP A 398 -6.28 -26.17 11.85
CA ASP A 398 -5.27 -25.13 11.66
C ASP A 398 -4.54 -25.27 10.31
N THR A 399 -4.32 -26.49 9.80
CA THR A 399 -3.74 -26.74 8.47
C THR A 399 -4.64 -26.22 7.36
N ILE A 400 -5.93 -26.54 7.39
CA ILE A 400 -6.91 -26.08 6.40
C ILE A 400 -7.05 -24.56 6.45
N TYR A 401 -7.04 -23.99 7.65
CA TYR A 401 -7.09 -22.54 7.82
C TYR A 401 -5.83 -21.85 7.23
N CYS A 402 -4.64 -22.37 7.52
CA CYS A 402 -3.39 -21.91 6.93
C CYS A 402 -3.41 -21.98 5.39
N MET A 403 -3.91 -23.09 4.84
CA MET A 403 -4.10 -23.27 3.41
C MET A 403 -5.03 -22.20 2.80
N SER A 404 -6.11 -21.84 3.50
CA SER A 404 -7.05 -20.82 3.05
C SER A 404 -6.41 -19.42 2.99
N LEU A 405 -5.56 -19.08 3.97
CA LEU A 405 -4.79 -17.83 3.97
C LEU A 405 -3.79 -17.81 2.81
N ALA A 406 -3.02 -18.89 2.64
CA ALA A 406 -2.04 -19.01 1.57
C ALA A 406 -2.68 -18.82 0.18
N LYS A 407 -3.86 -19.41 -0.03
CA LYS A 407 -4.63 -19.26 -1.27
C LYS A 407 -5.06 -17.81 -1.51
N LYS A 408 -5.71 -17.16 -0.53
CA LYS A 408 -6.17 -15.77 -0.63
C LYS A 408 -5.03 -14.78 -0.91
N MET A 409 -3.82 -15.11 -0.44
CA MET A 409 -2.62 -14.29 -0.59
C MET A 409 -1.81 -14.62 -1.85
N ASN A 410 -2.26 -15.56 -2.70
CA ASN A 410 -1.47 -16.11 -3.82
C ASN A 410 -0.07 -16.61 -3.42
N ARG A 411 0.03 -17.20 -2.22
CA ARG A 411 1.26 -17.80 -1.70
C ARG A 411 1.31 -19.29 -2.06
N HIS A 412 1.64 -19.58 -3.32
CA HIS A 412 1.55 -20.92 -3.90
C HIS A 412 2.44 -21.97 -3.19
N GLU A 413 3.67 -21.63 -2.82
CA GLU A 413 4.58 -22.56 -2.12
C GLU A 413 4.01 -22.96 -0.74
N ASP A 414 3.46 -22.01 0.00
CA ASP A 414 2.86 -22.27 1.31
C ASP A 414 1.55 -23.04 1.20
N PHE A 415 0.76 -22.78 0.15
CA PHE A 415 -0.43 -23.55 -0.16
C PHE A 415 -0.07 -25.04 -0.39
N VAL A 416 0.94 -25.32 -1.22
CA VAL A 416 1.43 -26.69 -1.46
C VAL A 416 1.97 -27.32 -0.18
N ARG A 417 2.65 -26.54 0.68
CA ARG A 417 3.11 -27.01 1.98
C ARG A 417 1.95 -27.44 2.88
N CYS A 418 0.87 -26.67 2.92
CA CYS A 418 -0.32 -27.01 3.69
C CYS A 418 -1.05 -28.23 3.13
N VAL A 419 -1.14 -28.36 1.80
CA VAL A 419 -1.68 -29.57 1.14
C VAL A 419 -0.88 -30.80 1.55
N SER A 420 0.46 -30.73 1.50
CA SER A 420 1.33 -31.84 1.89
C SER A 420 1.15 -32.21 3.37
N LEU A 421 1.02 -31.20 4.24
CA LEU A 421 0.76 -31.41 5.67
C LEU A 421 -0.60 -32.08 5.91
N PHE A 422 -1.66 -31.64 5.20
CA PHE A 422 -2.98 -32.25 5.30
C PHE A 422 -2.96 -33.71 4.80
N GLU A 423 -2.40 -33.97 3.62
CA GLU A 423 -2.38 -35.32 3.04
C GLU A 423 -1.65 -36.33 3.93
N LYS A 424 -0.59 -35.90 4.64
CA LYS A 424 0.09 -36.73 5.64
C LYS A 424 -0.81 -37.19 6.78
N HIS A 425 -1.80 -36.38 7.15
CA HIS A 425 -2.72 -36.62 8.27
C HIS A 425 -4.15 -36.95 7.82
N ARG A 426 -4.39 -37.10 6.51
CA ARG A 426 -5.73 -37.25 5.93
C ARG A 426 -6.49 -38.46 6.45
N GLY A 427 -5.80 -39.55 6.77
CA GLY A 427 -6.42 -40.75 7.34
C GLY A 427 -7.07 -40.54 8.71
N GLN A 428 -6.73 -39.44 9.39
CA GLN A 428 -7.28 -39.05 10.69
C GLN A 428 -8.35 -37.95 10.57
N ALA A 429 -8.61 -37.47 9.35
CA ALA A 429 -9.55 -36.38 9.11
C ALA A 429 -11.01 -36.86 9.15
N SER A 430 -11.86 -36.08 9.80
CA SER A 430 -13.31 -36.28 9.73
C SER A 430 -13.85 -35.99 8.33
N MET A 431 -15.02 -36.54 8.01
CA MET A 431 -15.72 -36.22 6.75
C MET A 431 -16.06 -34.73 6.60
N GLN A 432 -16.20 -34.00 7.71
CA GLN A 432 -16.40 -32.54 7.67
C GLN A 432 -15.11 -31.82 7.26
N GLN A 433 -13.98 -32.21 7.83
CA GLN A 433 -12.67 -31.63 7.50
C GLN A 433 -12.25 -31.95 6.06
N ILE A 434 -12.50 -33.18 5.58
CA ILE A 434 -12.25 -33.54 4.17
C ILE A 434 -13.07 -32.65 3.24
N ARG A 435 -14.36 -32.42 3.54
CA ARG A 435 -15.21 -31.50 2.75
C ARG A 435 -14.71 -30.06 2.81
N HIS A 436 -14.27 -29.59 3.98
CA HIS A 436 -13.71 -28.24 4.12
C HIS A 436 -12.43 -28.11 3.28
N TYR A 437 -11.49 -29.03 3.43
CA TYR A 437 -10.26 -29.10 2.64
C TYR A 437 -10.57 -29.06 1.13
N GLN A 438 -11.48 -29.91 0.65
CA GLN A 438 -11.88 -29.93 -0.76
C GLN A 438 -12.47 -28.60 -1.22
N SER A 439 -13.28 -27.94 -0.38
CA SER A 439 -13.87 -26.64 -0.72
C SER A 439 -12.80 -25.55 -0.90
N VAL A 440 -11.75 -25.56 -0.08
CA VAL A 440 -10.63 -24.60 -0.19
C VAL A 440 -9.71 -24.96 -1.34
N ALA A 441 -9.45 -26.25 -1.59
CA ALA A 441 -8.60 -26.71 -2.68
C ALA A 441 -9.22 -26.44 -4.06
N ILE A 442 -10.50 -26.75 -4.25
CA ILE A 442 -11.15 -26.82 -5.57
C ILE A 442 -11.83 -25.50 -6.00
N ARG A 443 -12.37 -24.67 -5.08
CA ARG A 443 -13.06 -23.44 -5.50
C ARG A 443 -12.08 -22.43 -6.10
N GLU A 444 -12.15 -22.18 -7.39
CA GLU A 444 -11.58 -20.98 -7.99
C GLU A 444 -12.34 -19.77 -7.45
N GLU A 445 -11.64 -18.82 -6.81
CA GLU A 445 -12.24 -17.52 -6.53
C GLU A 445 -12.46 -16.83 -7.88
N MET A 446 -13.71 -16.77 -8.32
CA MET A 446 -14.08 -15.92 -9.46
C MET A 446 -13.71 -14.48 -9.07
N GLN A 447 -12.63 -13.95 -9.64
CA GLN A 447 -12.31 -12.53 -9.50
C GLN A 447 -13.44 -11.71 -10.11
N GLU A 448 -14.18 -11.00 -9.25
CA GLU A 448 -15.08 -9.92 -9.70
C GLU A 448 -14.23 -8.89 -10.47
N ARG A 449 -14.55 -8.75 -11.76
CA ARG A 449 -13.85 -7.87 -12.72
C ARG A 449 -14.12 -6.40 -12.47
#